data_AF-A0A941GT54-F1
#
_entry.id   AF-A0A941GT54-F1
#
_cell.length_a   1.000
_cell.length_b   1.000
_cell.length_c   1.000
_cell.angle_alpha   90.00
_cell.angle_beta   90.00
_cell.angle_gamma   90.00
#
_symmetry.space_group_name_H-M   'P 1'
#
loop_
_entity.id
_entity.type
_entity.pdbx_description
1 polymer ?
#
loop_
_entity_poly.entity_id
_entity_poly.type
_entity_poly.pdbx_seq_one_letter_code
_entity_poly.pdbx_strand_id
1 'polypeptide(L)'
;MICSEALGGQIILNDDFDPGPNAGVVLVNRFSRMLRIDFLASVYGLNDAEITGSALTFLGKDKLAGIQLKVLHPVLCLEGKLRCLRRLPQQGRQDLKHLLMSILCVKEFLGEFIREEESRPGLKLVERLLESTLREDGLNAWYRYGICVESAIPIDILGKLTEEKWQKFCQIRFPQVMERVNAKREHYREIMNRIDSQKQNRGL
;
A
#
# COMPACT_ATOMS: atom_id res chain seq x y z
N MET A 1 27.43 0.94 -15.51
CA MET A 1 27.67 0.52 -14.13
C MET A 1 26.41 -0.19 -13.64
N ILE A 2 26.53 -1.46 -13.24
CA ILE A 2 25.40 -2.24 -12.70
C ILE A 2 25.31 -2.04 -11.17
N CYS A 3 24.14 -2.33 -10.57
CA CYS A 3 23.87 -2.03 -9.16
C CYS A 3 24.88 -2.67 -8.19
N SER A 4 25.31 -3.91 -8.46
CA SER A 4 26.31 -4.61 -7.66
C SER A 4 27.66 -3.91 -7.66
N GLU A 5 28.15 -3.44 -8.81
CA GLU A 5 29.40 -2.68 -8.93
C GLU A 5 29.30 -1.38 -8.14
N ALA A 6 28.20 -0.64 -8.32
CA ALA A 6 27.96 0.63 -7.64
C ALA A 6 27.92 0.47 -6.11
N LEU A 7 27.47 -0.68 -5.62
CA LEU A 7 27.34 -0.96 -4.19
C LEU A 7 28.46 -1.85 -3.64
N GLY A 8 29.41 -2.31 -4.45
CA GLY A 8 30.37 -3.34 -4.04
C GLY A 8 29.68 -4.59 -3.49
N GLY A 9 28.56 -4.97 -4.11
CA GLY A 9 27.72 -6.10 -3.73
C GLY A 9 27.95 -7.35 -4.58
N GLN A 10 27.43 -8.49 -4.10
CA GLN A 10 27.44 -9.76 -4.81
C GLN A 10 26.08 -10.00 -5.48
N ILE A 11 26.08 -10.36 -6.77
CA ILE A 11 24.86 -10.75 -7.49
C ILE A 11 24.60 -12.24 -7.26
N ILE A 12 23.33 -12.57 -7.02
CA ILE A 12 22.79 -13.92 -7.09
C ILE A 12 21.60 -13.84 -8.06
N LEU A 13 21.71 -14.51 -9.20
CA LEU A 13 20.59 -14.65 -10.13
C LEU A 13 19.75 -15.85 -9.70
N ASN A 14 18.43 -15.74 -9.90
CA ASN A 14 17.56 -16.89 -9.71
C ASN A 14 17.75 -17.87 -10.88
N ASP A 15 17.72 -19.17 -10.58
CA ASP A 15 17.76 -20.21 -11.60
C ASP A 15 16.53 -20.11 -12.51
N ASP A 16 16.67 -20.50 -13.79
CA ASP A 16 15.70 -20.31 -14.90
C ASP A 16 14.27 -20.88 -14.69
N PHE A 17 13.98 -21.47 -13.52
CA PHE A 17 12.72 -22.14 -13.19
C PHE A 17 11.99 -21.62 -11.93
N ASP A 18 12.40 -20.50 -11.32
CA ASP A 18 11.58 -19.87 -10.26
C ASP A 18 10.41 -19.08 -10.90
N PRO A 19 9.15 -19.53 -10.77
CA PRO A 19 7.99 -18.78 -11.30
C PRO A 19 7.64 -17.56 -10.44
N GLY A 20 8.40 -17.32 -9.37
CA GLY A 20 8.24 -16.16 -8.49
C GLY A 20 8.58 -14.84 -9.18
N PRO A 21 8.14 -13.71 -8.61
CA PRO A 21 8.42 -12.40 -9.17
C PRO A 21 9.90 -11.98 -9.05
N ASN A 22 10.73 -12.73 -8.33
CA ASN A 22 12.13 -12.38 -8.09
C ASN A 22 12.99 -12.84 -9.28
N ALA A 23 13.69 -11.90 -9.89
CA ALA A 23 14.62 -12.15 -11.00
C ALA A 23 16.07 -12.29 -10.53
N GLY A 24 16.36 -11.88 -9.30
CA GLY A 24 17.69 -11.93 -8.72
C GLY A 24 17.82 -11.03 -7.50
N VAL A 25 18.97 -11.13 -6.85
CA VAL A 25 19.28 -10.46 -5.61
C VAL A 25 20.67 -9.85 -5.69
N VAL A 26 20.81 -8.65 -5.13
CA VAL A 26 22.13 -8.08 -4.81
C VAL A 26 22.29 -8.06 -3.30
N LEU A 27 23.34 -8.72 -2.81
CA LEU A 27 23.74 -8.73 -1.40
C LEU A 27 24.85 -7.71 -1.18
N VAL A 28 24.65 -6.81 -0.22
CA VAL A 28 25.59 -5.72 0.08
C VAL A 28 25.93 -5.73 1.56
N ASN A 29 27.21 -5.83 1.90
CA ASN A 29 27.66 -5.63 3.27
C ASN A 29 27.82 -4.13 3.56
N ARG A 30 27.11 -3.63 4.57
CA ARG A 30 27.22 -2.25 5.08
C ARG A 30 27.21 -2.25 6.59
N PHE A 31 28.25 -1.70 7.21
CA PHE A 31 28.36 -1.56 8.67
C PHE A 31 28.10 -2.90 9.41
N SER A 32 28.72 -3.98 8.92
CA SER A 32 28.53 -5.36 9.43
C SER A 32 27.10 -5.88 9.36
N ARG A 33 26.27 -5.31 8.49
CA ARG A 33 24.93 -5.80 8.18
C ARG A 33 24.85 -6.19 6.71
N MET A 34 24.37 -7.40 6.47
CA MET A 34 24.03 -7.85 5.12
C MET A 34 22.68 -7.25 4.74
N LEU A 35 22.71 -6.34 3.76
CA LEU A 35 21.54 -5.79 3.12
C LEU A 35 21.23 -6.61 1.87
N ARG A 36 19.94 -6.87 1.65
CA ARG A 36 19.42 -7.61 0.50
C ARG A 36 18.60 -6.65 -0.36
N ILE A 37 18.90 -6.59 -1.65
CA ILE A 37 18.13 -5.84 -2.65
C ILE A 37 17.55 -6.86 -3.62
N ASP A 38 16.23 -7.00 -3.60
CA ASP A 38 15.50 -7.88 -4.50
C ASP A 38 15.17 -7.15 -5.81
N PHE A 39 15.56 -7.75 -6.93
CA PHE A 39 15.15 -7.32 -8.26
C PHE A 39 13.93 -8.13 -8.66
N LEU A 40 12.82 -7.44 -8.87
CA LEU A 40 11.56 -8.08 -9.19
C LEU A 40 11.23 -7.86 -10.66
N ALA A 41 10.88 -8.93 -11.38
CA ALA A 41 10.35 -8.86 -12.74
C ALA A 41 8.93 -8.26 -12.77
N SER A 42 8.18 -8.43 -11.69
CA SER A 42 6.87 -7.81 -11.48
C SER A 42 6.60 -7.62 -9.98
N VAL A 43 5.73 -6.68 -9.61
CA VAL A 43 5.32 -6.52 -8.22
C VAL A 43 3.98 -7.21 -7.99
N TYR A 44 3.96 -8.17 -7.05
CA TYR A 44 2.77 -8.98 -6.80
C TYR A 44 1.53 -8.12 -6.55
N GLY A 45 0.51 -8.37 -7.38
CA GLY A 45 -0.75 -7.66 -7.26
C GLY A 45 -0.66 -6.19 -7.64
N LEU A 46 0.28 -5.73 -8.44
CA LEU A 46 0.26 -4.39 -9.01
C LEU A 46 0.45 -4.47 -10.53
N ASN A 47 0.03 -3.42 -11.24
CA ASN A 47 0.17 -3.33 -12.69
C ASN A 47 1.43 -2.51 -13.03
N ASP A 48 2.31 -3.05 -13.88
CA ASP A 48 3.60 -2.42 -14.18
C ASP A 48 3.47 -1.06 -14.90
N ALA A 49 2.46 -0.89 -15.76
CA ALA A 49 2.20 0.38 -16.41
C ALA A 49 1.74 1.44 -15.39
N GLU A 50 0.95 1.04 -14.40
CA GLU A 50 0.53 1.92 -13.31
C GLU A 50 1.70 2.27 -12.37
N ILE A 51 2.54 1.28 -12.02
CA ILE A 51 3.77 1.52 -11.25
C ILE A 51 4.64 2.56 -11.96
N THR A 52 4.89 2.35 -13.26
CA THR A 52 5.78 3.22 -14.04
C THR A 52 5.18 4.61 -14.24
N GLY A 53 3.86 4.69 -14.52
CA GLY A 53 3.16 5.93 -14.79
C GLY A 53 2.87 6.80 -13.57
N SER A 54 2.88 6.22 -12.36
CA SER A 54 2.62 6.94 -11.09
C SER A 54 3.85 7.05 -10.19
N ALA A 55 5.00 6.50 -10.60
CA ALA A 55 6.22 6.55 -9.81
C ALA A 55 6.60 7.99 -9.47
N LEU A 56 6.86 8.25 -8.19
CA LEU A 56 7.28 9.55 -7.71
C LEU A 56 8.80 9.66 -7.85
N THR A 57 9.29 10.88 -8.09
CA THR A 57 10.73 11.14 -8.10
C THR A 57 11.18 11.49 -6.69
N PHE A 58 11.97 10.63 -6.08
CA PHE A 58 12.72 10.93 -4.87
C PHE A 58 14.01 11.65 -5.25
N LEU A 59 14.16 12.88 -4.73
CA LEU A 59 15.37 13.67 -4.83
C LEU A 59 16.09 13.64 -3.49
N GLY A 60 17.26 13.00 -3.46
CA GLY A 60 18.06 12.91 -2.25
C GLY A 60 18.56 14.29 -1.81
N LYS A 61 18.56 14.51 -0.49
CA LYS A 61 19.04 15.73 0.16
C LYS A 61 20.27 15.42 1.02
N ASP A 62 21.05 16.44 1.34
CA ASP A 62 22.24 16.36 2.20
C ASP A 62 23.24 15.28 1.72
N LYS A 63 23.45 14.23 2.53
CA LYS A 63 24.33 13.09 2.20
C LYS A 63 23.85 12.28 1.00
N LEU A 64 22.63 12.49 0.54
CA LEU A 64 22.03 11.86 -0.63
C LEU A 64 21.90 12.83 -1.81
N ALA A 65 22.48 14.03 -1.74
CA ALA A 65 22.41 15.01 -2.82
C ALA A 65 22.91 14.42 -4.16
N GLY A 66 22.17 14.70 -5.24
CA GLY A 66 22.43 14.15 -6.58
C GLY A 66 21.85 12.76 -6.84
N ILE A 67 21.29 12.09 -5.82
CA ILE A 67 20.55 10.83 -6.01
C ILE A 67 19.14 11.16 -6.48
N GLN A 68 18.78 10.61 -7.64
CA GLN A 68 17.42 10.64 -8.17
C GLN A 68 16.92 9.21 -8.32
N LEU A 69 15.84 8.87 -7.62
CA LEU A 69 15.22 7.54 -7.69
C LEU A 69 13.75 7.67 -8.03
N LYS A 70 13.24 6.77 -8.86
CA LYS A 70 11.80 6.57 -8.99
C LYS A 70 11.34 5.64 -7.88
N VAL A 71 10.43 6.10 -7.05
CA VAL A 71 9.84 5.35 -5.93
C VAL A 71 8.38 5.04 -6.21
N LEU A 72 7.94 3.89 -5.71
CA LEU A 72 6.56 3.45 -5.86
C LEU A 72 5.60 4.43 -5.15
N HIS A 73 4.49 4.76 -5.81
CA HIS A 73 3.48 5.67 -5.26
C HIS A 73 2.93 5.14 -3.92
N PRO A 74 2.79 5.94 -2.85
CA PRO A 74 2.39 5.47 -1.52
C PRO A 74 1.09 4.65 -1.49
N VAL A 75 0.10 5.06 -2.29
CA VAL A 75 -1.16 4.29 -2.41
C VAL A 75 -0.97 2.93 -3.10
N LEU A 76 -0.05 2.81 -4.06
CA LEU A 76 0.29 1.51 -4.64
C LEU A 76 1.02 0.62 -3.63
N CYS A 77 1.87 1.19 -2.76
CA CYS A 77 2.46 0.44 -1.64
C CYS A 77 1.37 -0.13 -0.74
N LEU A 78 0.38 0.69 -0.35
CA LEU A 78 -0.76 0.26 0.47
C LEU A 78 -1.57 -0.85 -0.23
N GLU A 79 -1.95 -0.66 -1.49
CA GLU A 79 -2.73 -1.64 -2.26
C GLU A 79 -1.97 -2.96 -2.47
N GLY A 80 -0.68 -2.89 -2.78
CA GLY A 80 0.18 -4.06 -2.90
C GLY A 80 0.26 -4.84 -1.59
N LYS A 81 0.37 -4.14 -0.45
CA LYS A 81 0.38 -4.77 0.88
C LYS A 81 -0.97 -5.35 1.28
N LEU A 82 -2.09 -4.74 0.93
CA LEU A 82 -3.42 -5.35 1.10
C LEU A 82 -3.52 -6.69 0.35
N ARG A 83 -3.09 -6.73 -0.92
CA ARG A 83 -3.11 -7.95 -1.73
C ARG A 83 -2.17 -9.02 -1.19
N CYS A 84 -0.95 -8.63 -0.79
CA CYS A 84 0.01 -9.56 -0.18
C CYS A 84 -0.53 -10.15 1.12
N LEU A 85 -1.06 -9.31 2.02
CA LEU A 85 -1.59 -9.72 3.32
C LEU A 85 -2.74 -10.72 3.19
N ARG A 86 -3.58 -10.58 2.16
CA ARG A 86 -4.69 -11.51 1.92
C ARG A 86 -4.25 -12.80 1.21
N ARG A 87 -3.41 -12.69 0.19
CA ARG A 87 -3.22 -13.79 -0.79
C ARG A 87 -1.95 -14.61 -0.58
N LEU A 88 -0.97 -14.11 0.17
CA LEU A 88 0.29 -14.81 0.39
C LEU A 88 0.34 -15.42 1.80
N PRO A 89 1.01 -16.58 1.97
CA PRO A 89 1.27 -17.13 3.30
C PRO A 89 2.06 -16.14 4.16
N GLN A 90 1.56 -15.82 5.35
CA GLN A 90 2.15 -14.74 6.18
C GLN A 90 3.33 -15.18 7.05
N GLN A 91 3.70 -16.46 7.04
CA GLN A 91 4.82 -16.96 7.84
C GLN A 91 6.15 -16.34 7.38
N GLY A 92 6.86 -15.71 8.32
CA GLY A 92 8.11 -14.98 8.03
C GLY A 92 7.94 -13.66 7.28
N ARG A 93 6.70 -13.26 6.93
CA ARG A 93 6.41 -11.99 6.25
C ARG A 93 6.05 -10.90 7.25
N GLN A 94 6.16 -9.65 6.80
CA GLN A 94 5.88 -8.44 7.60
C GLN A 94 4.80 -7.57 6.95
N ASP A 95 3.93 -8.15 6.11
CA ASP A 95 2.97 -7.35 5.33
C ASP A 95 1.97 -6.62 6.20
N LEU A 96 1.57 -7.19 7.34
CA LEU A 96 0.71 -6.51 8.31
C LEU A 96 1.35 -5.22 8.83
N LYS A 97 2.62 -5.32 9.27
CA LYS A 97 3.39 -4.17 9.75
C LYS A 97 3.59 -3.13 8.65
N HIS A 98 3.91 -3.56 7.43
CA HIS A 98 4.10 -2.66 6.30
C HIS A 98 2.80 -1.99 5.83
N LEU A 99 1.67 -2.67 5.95
CA LEU A 99 0.36 -2.09 5.66
C LEU A 99 0.03 -0.97 6.65
N LEU A 100 0.25 -1.20 7.96
CA LEU A 100 0.07 -0.17 8.99
C LEU A 100 0.99 1.03 8.75
N MET A 101 2.25 0.80 8.38
CA MET A 101 3.16 1.89 7.99
C MET A 101 2.66 2.62 6.74
N SER A 102 2.16 1.90 5.74
CA SER A 102 1.68 2.49 4.49
C SER A 102 0.46 3.38 4.71
N ILE A 103 -0.42 3.07 5.67
CA ILE A 103 -1.53 3.94 6.08
C ILE A 103 -0.99 5.29 6.58
N LEU A 104 0.05 5.28 7.43
CA LEU A 104 0.68 6.51 7.93
C LEU A 104 1.34 7.31 6.80
N CYS A 105 2.07 6.63 5.91
CA CYS A 105 2.73 7.27 4.76
C CYS A 105 1.70 7.90 3.82
N VAL A 106 0.60 7.22 3.53
CA VAL A 106 -0.48 7.77 2.69
C VAL A 106 -1.15 8.96 3.36
N LYS A 107 -1.36 8.92 4.69
CA LYS A 107 -1.92 10.06 5.43
C LYS A 107 -1.04 11.30 5.32
N GLU A 108 0.28 11.15 5.49
CA GLU A 108 1.22 12.26 5.34
C GLU A 108 1.29 12.75 3.89
N PHE A 109 1.28 11.83 2.92
CA PHE A 109 1.28 12.17 1.50
C PHE A 109 0.01 12.92 1.08
N LEU A 110 -1.16 12.56 1.63
CA LEU A 110 -2.38 13.36 1.47
C LEU A 110 -2.24 14.76 2.08
N GLY A 111 -1.47 14.89 3.15
CA GLY A 111 -1.12 16.16 3.77
C GLY A 111 -0.38 17.12 2.85
N GLU A 112 0.38 16.62 1.87
CA GLU A 112 1.06 17.46 0.86
C GLU A 112 0.04 18.20 -0.01
N PHE A 113 -0.94 17.50 -0.58
CA PHE A 113 -2.01 18.14 -1.37
C PHE A 113 -2.84 19.14 -0.56
N ILE A 114 -3.01 18.90 0.75
CA ILE A 114 -3.70 19.84 1.63
C ILE A 114 -2.87 21.12 1.80
N ARG A 115 -1.55 20.99 2.03
CA ARG A 115 -0.63 22.13 2.20
C ARG A 115 -0.44 22.93 0.92
N GLU A 116 -0.50 22.26 -0.22
CA GLU A 116 -0.36 22.87 -1.55
C GLU A 116 -1.71 23.37 -2.12
N GLU A 117 -2.80 23.26 -1.35
CA GLU A 117 -4.15 23.67 -1.75
C GLU A 117 -4.65 22.98 -3.04
N GLU A 118 -4.17 21.76 -3.30
CA GLU A 118 -4.48 20.98 -4.50
C GLU A 118 -5.63 19.99 -4.26
N SER A 119 -6.86 20.50 -4.15
CA SER A 119 -8.02 19.65 -3.86
C SER A 119 -8.33 18.58 -4.89
N ARG A 120 -8.16 18.86 -6.18
CA ARG A 120 -8.54 17.93 -7.24
C ARG A 120 -7.71 16.63 -7.22
N PRO A 121 -6.36 16.69 -7.24
CA PRO A 121 -5.56 15.47 -7.11
C PRO A 121 -5.71 14.82 -5.73
N GLY A 122 -5.80 15.62 -4.64
CA GLY A 122 -6.06 15.10 -3.30
C GLY A 122 -7.37 14.30 -3.22
N LEU A 123 -8.48 14.83 -3.74
CA LEU A 123 -9.78 14.14 -3.77
C LEU A 123 -9.76 12.88 -4.64
N LYS A 124 -9.06 12.91 -5.78
CA LYS A 124 -8.87 11.71 -6.60
C LYS A 124 -8.16 10.61 -5.82
N LEU A 125 -7.17 10.99 -5.01
CA LEU A 125 -6.45 10.05 -4.17
C LEU A 125 -7.32 9.49 -3.04
N VAL A 126 -8.12 10.34 -2.40
CA VAL A 126 -9.07 9.95 -1.36
C VAL A 126 -10.12 8.98 -1.91
N GLU A 127 -10.71 9.25 -3.07
CA GLU A 127 -11.67 8.33 -3.70
C GLU A 127 -11.05 6.96 -4.00
N ARG A 128 -9.80 6.93 -4.48
CA ARG A 128 -9.06 5.67 -4.70
C ARG A 128 -8.85 4.87 -3.41
N LEU A 129 -8.61 5.54 -2.28
CA LEU A 129 -8.49 4.89 -0.97
C LEU A 129 -9.84 4.32 -0.49
N LEU A 130 -10.92 5.06 -0.70
CA LEU A 130 -12.26 4.59 -0.40
C LEU A 130 -12.66 3.39 -1.27
N GLU A 131 -12.29 3.40 -2.56
CA GLU A 131 -12.43 2.24 -3.43
C GLU A 131 -11.65 1.04 -2.90
N SER A 132 -10.39 1.24 -2.49
CA SER A 132 -9.56 0.19 -1.88
C SER A 132 -10.17 -0.38 -0.59
N THR A 133 -10.81 0.46 0.21
CA THR A 133 -11.55 0.06 1.43
C THR A 133 -12.73 -0.84 1.09
N LEU A 134 -13.43 -0.58 -0.02
CA LEU A 134 -14.61 -1.31 -0.47
C LEU A 134 -14.29 -2.59 -1.25
N ARG A 135 -13.02 -2.83 -1.59
CA ARG A 135 -12.55 -4.05 -2.26
C ARG A 135 -12.35 -5.19 -1.28
N GLU A 136 -12.38 -6.41 -1.79
CA GLU A 136 -12.22 -7.63 -1.00
C GLU A 136 -10.93 -7.63 -0.16
N ASP A 137 -9.83 -7.09 -0.68
CA ASP A 137 -8.56 -7.02 0.04
C ASP A 137 -8.65 -6.08 1.27
N GLY A 138 -9.34 -4.94 1.13
CA GLY A 138 -9.62 -4.01 2.23
C GLY A 138 -10.61 -4.57 3.26
N LEU A 139 -11.69 -5.20 2.79
CA LEU A 139 -12.67 -5.86 3.67
C LEU A 139 -12.06 -7.02 4.46
N ASN A 140 -11.17 -7.79 3.83
CA ASN A 140 -10.43 -8.86 4.50
C ASN A 140 -9.47 -8.30 5.57
N ALA A 141 -8.76 -7.22 5.26
CA ALA A 141 -7.86 -6.56 6.20
C ALA A 141 -8.61 -6.07 7.45
N TRP A 142 -9.80 -5.48 7.25
CA TRP A 142 -10.69 -5.11 8.33
C TRP A 142 -11.18 -6.32 9.15
N TYR A 143 -11.72 -7.35 8.48
CA TYR A 143 -12.31 -8.51 9.17
C TYR A 143 -11.28 -9.29 10.00
N ARG A 144 -10.09 -9.55 9.42
CA ARG A 144 -9.07 -10.41 10.05
C ARG A 144 -8.16 -9.68 11.02
N TYR A 145 -7.89 -8.40 10.78
CA TYR A 145 -6.84 -7.66 11.49
C TYR A 145 -7.34 -6.33 12.10
N GLY A 146 -8.62 -5.99 11.95
CA GLY A 146 -9.17 -4.72 12.45
C GLY A 146 -8.65 -3.48 11.73
N ILE A 147 -8.07 -3.63 10.54
CA ILE A 147 -7.46 -2.51 9.81
C ILE A 147 -8.52 -1.75 9.00
N CYS A 148 -8.65 -0.47 9.29
CA CYS A 148 -9.48 0.47 8.55
C CYS A 148 -8.62 1.28 7.56
N VAL A 149 -8.67 0.93 6.27
CA VAL A 149 -7.88 1.63 5.23
C VAL A 149 -8.23 3.10 5.12
N GLU A 150 -9.51 3.44 5.32
CA GLU A 150 -10.02 4.82 5.32
C GLU A 150 -9.42 5.69 6.43
N SER A 151 -8.78 5.10 7.45
CA SER A 151 -8.06 5.85 8.49
C SER A 151 -6.85 6.63 7.95
N ALA A 152 -6.40 6.31 6.73
CA ALA A 152 -5.40 7.09 6.02
C ALA A 152 -5.91 8.49 5.61
N ILE A 153 -7.23 8.71 5.59
CA ILE A 153 -7.84 9.99 5.21
C ILE A 153 -7.90 10.90 6.46
N PRO A 154 -7.20 12.05 6.48
CA PRO A 154 -7.15 12.95 7.64
C PRO A 154 -8.41 13.82 7.75
N ILE A 155 -9.58 13.21 7.99
CA ILE A 155 -10.88 13.89 8.03
C ILE A 155 -10.90 15.04 9.05
N ASP A 156 -10.19 14.91 10.16
CA ASP A 156 -10.05 15.94 11.20
C ASP A 156 -9.33 17.21 10.71
N ILE A 157 -8.44 17.06 9.73
CA ILE A 157 -7.76 18.17 9.06
C ILE A 157 -8.64 18.70 7.93
N LEU A 158 -9.16 17.80 7.07
CA LEU A 158 -9.97 18.16 5.92
C LEU A 158 -11.23 18.94 6.30
N GLY A 159 -11.87 18.58 7.42
CA GLY A 159 -13.07 19.27 7.91
C GLY A 159 -12.83 20.73 8.33
N LYS A 160 -11.58 21.13 8.56
CA LYS A 160 -11.19 22.51 8.93
C LYS A 160 -10.84 23.39 7.73
N LEU A 161 -10.71 22.81 6.53
CA LEU A 161 -10.35 23.55 5.32
C LEU A 161 -11.52 24.39 4.83
N THR A 162 -11.27 25.63 4.41
CA THR A 162 -12.34 26.52 3.92
C THR A 162 -12.76 26.24 2.48
N GLU A 163 -11.97 25.46 1.73
CA GLU A 163 -12.25 25.17 0.34
C GLU A 163 -13.52 24.33 0.15
N GLU A 164 -14.40 24.79 -0.74
CA GLU A 164 -15.74 24.21 -0.97
C GLU A 164 -15.71 22.72 -1.31
N LYS A 165 -14.72 22.27 -2.10
CA LYS A 165 -14.62 20.86 -2.53
C LYS A 165 -14.32 19.94 -1.35
N TRP A 166 -13.41 20.34 -0.45
CA TRP A 166 -13.10 19.58 0.75
C TRP A 166 -14.28 19.56 1.73
N GLN A 167 -14.99 20.68 1.85
CA GLN A 167 -16.20 20.75 2.67
C GLN A 167 -17.32 19.83 2.13
N LYS A 168 -17.61 19.88 0.83
CA LYS A 168 -18.56 18.95 0.19
C LYS A 168 -18.15 17.49 0.38
N PHE A 169 -16.86 17.21 0.27
CA PHE A 169 -16.36 15.86 0.54
C PHE A 169 -16.65 15.43 1.98
N CYS A 170 -16.25 16.23 2.97
CA CYS A 170 -16.41 15.87 4.39
C CYS A 170 -17.87 15.80 4.85
N GLN A 171 -18.71 16.73 4.40
CA GLN A 171 -20.09 16.86 4.87
C GLN A 171 -21.07 15.91 4.15
N ILE A 172 -20.78 15.55 2.89
CA ILE A 172 -21.73 14.81 2.05
C ILE A 172 -21.10 13.48 1.62
N ARG A 173 -20.00 13.54 0.87
CA ARG A 173 -19.46 12.35 0.20
C ARG A 173 -18.92 11.32 1.18
N PHE A 174 -18.14 11.74 2.16
CA PHE A 174 -17.51 10.84 3.12
C PHE A 174 -18.54 10.08 3.96
N PRO A 175 -19.56 10.71 4.60
CA PRO A 175 -20.62 9.99 5.29
C PRO A 175 -21.35 8.97 4.41
N GLN A 176 -21.73 9.34 3.18
CA GLN A 176 -22.39 8.43 2.23
C GLN A 176 -21.53 7.20 1.91
N VAL A 177 -20.22 7.40 1.73
CA VAL A 177 -19.32 6.27 1.48
C VAL A 177 -19.12 5.44 2.73
N MET A 178 -19.04 6.04 3.92
CA MET A 178 -18.92 5.31 5.18
C MET A 178 -20.13 4.43 5.48
N GLU A 179 -21.35 4.87 5.15
CA GLU A 179 -22.54 4.01 5.18
C GLU A 179 -22.38 2.78 4.30
N ARG A 180 -21.88 2.97 3.07
CA ARG A 180 -21.60 1.86 2.14
C ARG A 180 -20.49 0.94 2.64
N VAL A 181 -19.44 1.49 3.24
CA VAL A 181 -18.35 0.72 3.86
C VAL A 181 -18.89 -0.15 4.98
N ASN A 182 -19.69 0.42 5.88
CA ASN A 182 -20.29 -0.31 7.00
C ASN A 182 -21.23 -1.42 6.51
N ALA A 183 -22.11 -1.13 5.54
CA ALA A 183 -23.00 -2.14 4.96
C ALA A 183 -22.21 -3.30 4.32
N LYS A 184 -21.13 -3.00 3.56
CA LYS A 184 -20.27 -4.05 2.98
C LYS A 184 -19.52 -4.85 4.05
N ARG A 185 -19.07 -4.20 5.12
CA ARG A 185 -18.38 -4.84 6.24
C ARG A 185 -19.27 -5.84 6.96
N GLU A 186 -20.51 -5.46 7.26
CA GLU A 186 -21.50 -6.35 7.86
C GLU A 186 -21.79 -7.55 6.96
N HIS A 187 -22.06 -7.31 5.68
CA HIS A 187 -22.29 -8.39 4.71
C HIS A 187 -21.08 -9.32 4.58
N TYR A 188 -19.87 -8.78 4.51
CA TYR A 188 -18.64 -9.56 4.44
C TYR A 188 -18.44 -10.41 5.71
N ARG A 189 -18.71 -9.85 6.90
CA ARG A 189 -18.64 -10.56 8.17
C ARG A 189 -19.60 -11.75 8.20
N GLU A 190 -20.84 -11.58 7.75
CA GLU A 190 -21.82 -12.67 7.66
C GLU A 190 -21.34 -13.80 6.76
N ILE A 191 -20.80 -13.48 5.58
CA ILE A 191 -20.26 -14.47 4.64
C ILE A 191 -19.09 -15.22 5.28
N MET A 192 -18.14 -14.51 5.87
CA MET A 192 -16.95 -15.13 6.46
C MET A 192 -17.31 -16.01 7.65
N ASN A 193 -18.22 -15.58 8.52
CA ASN A 193 -18.69 -16.38 9.65
C ASN A 193 -19.35 -17.69 9.19
N ARG A 194 -20.11 -17.67 8.08
CA ARG A 194 -20.68 -18.89 7.48
C ARG A 194 -19.59 -19.82 6.96
N ILE A 195 -18.58 -19.29 6.28
CA ILE A 195 -17.45 -20.07 5.76
C ILE A 195 -16.68 -20.73 6.91
N ASP A 196 -16.39 -19.97 7.97
CA ASP A 196 -15.62 -20.47 9.11
C ASP A 196 -16.42 -21.53 9.91
N SER A 197 -17.74 -21.33 10.06
CA SER A 197 -18.64 -22.33 10.66
C SER A 197 -18.68 -23.64 9.84
N GLN A 198 -18.72 -23.53 8.50
CA GLN A 198 -18.70 -24.71 7.62
C GLN A 198 -17.36 -25.44 7.67
N LYS A 199 -16.23 -24.74 7.81
CA LYS A 199 -14.92 -25.36 7.98
C LYS A 199 -14.81 -26.12 9.30
N GLN A 200 -15.30 -25.54 10.38
CA GLN A 200 -15.35 -26.19 11.69
C GLN A 200 -16.20 -27.47 11.66
N ASN A 201 -17.36 -27.44 10.99
CA ASN A 201 -18.22 -28.62 10.84
C ASN A 201 -17.66 -29.69 9.90
N ARG A 202 -16.68 -29.35 9.04
CA ARG A 202 -16.05 -30.27 8.08
C ARG A 202 -14.74 -30.89 8.55
N GLY A 203 -14.25 -30.53 9.75
CA GLY A 203 -13.20 -31.28 10.44
C GLY A 203 -11.96 -31.59 9.61
N LEU A 204 -11.14 -30.56 9.39
CA LEU A 204 -9.69 -30.67 9.52
C LEU A 204 -9.31 -29.99 10.83
#